data_AF-F2KTC9-F1
#
_entry.id   AF-F2KTC9-F1
#
_cell.length_a   1.000
_cell.length_b   1.000
_cell.length_c   1.000
_cell.angle_alpha   90.00
_cell.angle_beta   90.00
_cell.angle_gamma   90.00
#
_symmetry.space_group_name_H-M   'P 1'
#
loop_
_entity.id
_entity.type
_entity.pdbx_description
1 polymer ?
#
loop_
_entity_poly.entity_id
_entity_poly.type
_entity_poly.pdbx_seq_one_letter_code
_entity_poly.pdbx_strand_id
1 'polypeptide(L)'
;MNGTKLPNLLIAELAFFISWMAYSSSSLSAFFSPVYLLPLAAIPLIRLRKGNPFSFDFFAVLLAMHSAYLLPGTEVFNSALDALYVLGYKGLSEYIYSAFPPASSQSLPIVVLLFCLSQLSEEAKPQQLAIASAISLIAFIAYPHVVVALNAEFVVAMAAVGIAAIAVYAFKAS
;
A
#
# COMPACT_ATOMS: atom_id res chain seq x y z
N MET A 1 -4.83 -4.59 29.21
CA MET A 1 -4.66 -4.63 27.74
C MET A 1 -3.66 -3.55 27.36
N ASN A 2 -2.57 -3.89 26.69
CA ASN A 2 -1.56 -2.91 26.25
C ASN A 2 -2.23 -1.86 25.35
N GLY A 3 -2.10 -0.57 25.71
CA GLY A 3 -2.78 0.54 25.04
C GLY A 3 -2.43 0.73 23.56
N THR A 4 -1.38 0.07 23.06
CA THR A 4 -0.92 0.13 21.66
C THR A 4 -1.75 -0.71 20.68
N LYS A 5 -2.55 -1.66 21.18
CA LYS A 5 -3.31 -2.58 20.30
C LYS A 5 -4.56 -1.96 19.67
N LEU A 6 -5.23 -1.05 20.39
CA LEU A 6 -6.45 -0.42 19.90
C LEU A 6 -6.18 0.59 18.76
N PRO A 7 -5.15 1.46 18.83
CA PRO A 7 -4.77 2.31 17.71
C PRO A 7 -4.37 1.51 16.47
N ASN A 8 -3.56 0.45 16.64
CA ASN A 8 -3.14 -0.40 15.51
C ASN A 8 -4.31 -1.11 14.83
N LEU A 9 -5.33 -1.51 15.61
CA LEU A 9 -6.57 -2.03 15.05
C LEU A 9 -7.28 -0.98 14.18
N LEU A 10 -7.47 0.24 14.68
CA LEU A 10 -8.12 1.31 13.93
C LEU A 10 -7.36 1.67 12.65
N ILE A 11 -6.03 1.72 12.72
CA ILE A 11 -5.17 1.97 11.57
C ILE A 11 -5.30 0.83 10.53
N ALA A 12 -5.36 -0.43 10.97
CA ALA A 12 -5.54 -1.58 10.09
C ALA A 12 -6.91 -1.56 9.39
N GLU A 13 -7.99 -1.26 10.12
CA GLU A 13 -9.35 -1.15 9.57
C GLU A 13 -9.45 0.01 8.56
N LEU A 14 -8.82 1.14 8.86
CA LEU A 14 -8.76 2.28 7.93
C LEU A 14 -7.99 1.91 6.66
N ALA A 15 -6.84 1.24 6.81
CA ALA A 15 -6.04 0.77 5.67
C ALA A 15 -6.83 -0.24 4.82
N PHE A 16 -7.59 -1.14 5.45
CA PHE A 16 -8.49 -2.06 4.75
C PHE A 16 -9.58 -1.31 3.98
N PHE A 17 -10.27 -0.37 4.62
CA PHE A 17 -11.33 0.40 3.98
C PHE A 17 -10.83 1.16 2.75
N ILE A 18 -9.68 1.82 2.86
CA ILE A 18 -9.03 2.52 1.74
C ILE A 18 -8.67 1.52 0.62
N SER A 19 -8.11 0.37 0.97
CA SER A 19 -7.76 -0.68 0.00
C SER A 19 -8.99 -1.26 -0.69
N TRP A 20 -10.09 -1.44 0.03
CA TRP A 20 -11.36 -1.94 -0.51
C TRP A 20 -12.00 -0.94 -1.47
N MET A 21 -11.97 0.35 -1.13
CA MET A 21 -12.42 1.41 -2.04
C MET A 21 -11.59 1.45 -3.32
N ALA A 22 -10.26 1.35 -3.20
CA ALA A 22 -9.35 1.31 -4.34
C ALA A 22 -9.57 0.06 -5.20
N TYR A 23 -9.76 -1.10 -4.59
CA TYR A 23 -10.09 -2.32 -5.32
C TYR A 23 -11.41 -2.18 -6.08
N SER A 24 -12.44 -1.63 -5.41
CA SER A 24 -13.77 -1.44 -5.98
C SER A 24 -13.81 -0.47 -7.16
N SER A 25 -12.89 0.49 -7.21
CA SER A 25 -12.72 1.40 -8.35
C SER A 25 -11.71 0.90 -9.41
N SER A 26 -11.02 -0.21 -9.14
CA SER A 26 -10.06 -0.80 -10.06
C SER A 26 -10.71 -1.70 -11.12
N SER A 27 -9.99 -1.97 -12.20
CA SER A 27 -10.45 -2.91 -13.23
C SER A 27 -10.51 -4.36 -12.74
N LEU A 28 -9.83 -4.73 -11.64
CA LEU A 28 -9.98 -6.06 -11.03
C LEU A 28 -11.39 -6.31 -10.51
N SER A 29 -12.11 -5.26 -10.10
CA SER A 29 -13.48 -5.41 -9.58
C SER A 29 -14.46 -5.95 -10.62
N ALA A 30 -14.16 -5.78 -11.92
CA ALA A 30 -14.95 -6.34 -13.00
C ALA A 30 -14.82 -7.87 -13.08
N PHE A 31 -13.68 -8.43 -12.65
CA PHE A 31 -13.43 -9.87 -12.65
C PHE A 31 -13.87 -10.54 -11.34
N PHE A 32 -13.77 -9.83 -10.22
CA PHE A 32 -14.09 -10.37 -8.90
C PHE A 32 -14.78 -9.33 -8.03
N SER A 33 -15.98 -9.67 -7.54
CA SER A 33 -16.81 -8.72 -6.79
C SER A 33 -16.12 -8.27 -5.50
N PRO A 34 -16.05 -6.95 -5.22
CA PRO A 34 -15.47 -6.42 -3.99
C PRO A 34 -16.14 -6.93 -2.71
N VAL A 35 -17.40 -7.41 -2.79
CA VAL A 35 -18.14 -7.97 -1.66
C VAL A 35 -17.43 -9.19 -1.08
N TYR A 36 -16.78 -10.01 -1.92
CA TYR A 36 -16.06 -11.19 -1.47
C TYR A 36 -14.77 -10.88 -0.69
N LEU A 37 -14.32 -9.61 -0.70
CA LEU A 37 -13.17 -9.16 0.09
C LEU A 37 -13.57 -8.66 1.49
N LEU A 38 -14.86 -8.43 1.75
CA LEU A 38 -15.34 -8.00 3.08
C LEU A 38 -14.94 -8.92 4.23
N PRO A 39 -14.89 -10.26 4.08
CA PRO A 39 -14.39 -11.13 5.15
C PRO A 39 -12.95 -10.81 5.59
N LEU A 40 -12.14 -10.17 4.75
CA LEU A 40 -10.77 -9.75 5.11
C LEU A 40 -10.78 -8.65 6.19
N ALA A 41 -11.86 -7.88 6.32
CA ALA A 41 -12.04 -6.90 7.41
C ALA A 41 -12.02 -7.57 8.80
N ALA A 42 -12.32 -8.87 8.89
CA ALA A 42 -12.25 -9.57 10.17
C ALA A 42 -10.81 -9.92 10.58
N ILE A 43 -9.82 -9.85 9.67
CA ILE A 43 -8.44 -10.27 9.95
C ILE A 43 -7.80 -9.46 11.08
N PRO A 44 -7.84 -8.11 11.09
CA PRO A 44 -7.30 -7.32 12.19
C PRO A 44 -7.96 -7.65 13.54
N LEU A 45 -9.29 -7.85 13.54
CA LEU A 45 -10.06 -8.24 14.73
C LEU A 45 -9.64 -9.62 15.28
N ILE A 46 -9.42 -10.60 14.40
CA ILE A 46 -8.95 -11.92 14.79
C ILE A 46 -7.51 -11.83 15.32
N ARG A 47 -6.65 -11.03 14.69
CA ARG A 47 -5.24 -10.86 15.10
C ARG A 47 -5.08 -10.05 16.38
N LEU A 48 -6.05 -9.24 16.78
CA LEU A 48 -6.08 -8.53 18.07
C LEU A 48 -5.81 -9.47 19.27
N ARG A 49 -6.31 -10.71 19.20
CA ARG A 49 -6.12 -11.73 20.24
C ARG A 49 -4.74 -12.38 20.23
N LYS A 50 -4.09 -12.46 19.05
CA LYS A 50 -2.86 -13.23 18.83
C LYS A 50 -1.59 -12.39 18.72
N GLY A 51 -1.69 -11.09 18.47
CA GLY A 51 -0.52 -10.24 18.27
C GLY A 51 -0.87 -8.83 17.78
N ASN A 52 -0.12 -8.37 16.77
CA ASN A 52 -0.32 -7.09 16.09
C ASN A 52 -1.52 -7.18 15.12
N PRO A 53 -2.58 -6.35 15.29
CA PRO A 53 -3.70 -6.26 14.35
C PRO A 53 -3.28 -5.88 12.93
N PHE A 54 -2.28 -5.02 12.78
CA PHE A 54 -1.72 -4.60 11.49
C PHE A 54 -0.39 -5.31 11.18
N SER A 55 -0.44 -6.63 11.10
CA SER A 55 0.74 -7.42 10.75
C SER A 55 1.15 -7.27 9.29
N PHE A 56 2.42 -7.56 9.00
CA PHE A 56 2.97 -7.59 7.64
C PHE A 56 2.17 -8.50 6.68
N ASP A 57 1.71 -9.68 7.13
CA ASP A 57 0.91 -10.57 6.28
C ASP A 57 -0.38 -9.89 5.80
N PHE A 58 -1.05 -9.16 6.70
CA PHE A 58 -2.26 -8.43 6.35
C PHE A 58 -1.95 -7.28 5.41
N PHE A 59 -0.87 -6.54 5.66
CA PHE A 59 -0.39 -5.50 4.75
C PHE A 59 -0.08 -6.05 3.34
N ALA A 60 0.52 -7.24 3.23
CA ALA A 60 0.77 -7.89 1.94
C ALA A 60 -0.54 -8.22 1.19
N VAL A 61 -1.60 -8.63 1.91
CA VAL A 61 -2.94 -8.80 1.33
C VAL A 61 -3.49 -7.47 0.80
N LEU A 62 -3.35 -6.39 1.57
CA LEU A 62 -3.76 -5.06 1.12
C LEU A 62 -2.97 -4.58 -0.12
N LEU A 63 -1.67 -4.90 -0.19
CA LEU A 63 -0.86 -4.66 -1.39
C LEU A 63 -1.38 -5.44 -2.60
N ALA A 64 -1.74 -6.72 -2.42
CA ALA A 64 -2.31 -7.54 -3.49
C ALA A 64 -3.63 -6.97 -4.02
N MET A 65 -4.46 -6.37 -3.16
CA MET A 65 -5.67 -5.65 -3.57
C MET A 65 -5.37 -4.43 -4.47
N HIS A 66 -4.15 -3.89 -4.43
CA HIS A 66 -3.70 -2.80 -5.31
C HIS A 66 -2.98 -3.28 -6.57
N SER A 67 -2.93 -4.60 -6.84
CA SER A 67 -2.21 -5.15 -8.00
C SER A 67 -2.65 -4.57 -9.35
N ALA A 68 -3.92 -4.19 -9.49
CA ALA A 68 -4.45 -3.48 -10.67
C ALA A 68 -3.76 -2.15 -10.97
N TYR A 69 -3.17 -1.51 -9.96
CA TYR A 69 -2.46 -0.24 -10.08
C TYR A 69 -0.93 -0.41 -10.04
N LEU A 70 -0.46 -1.57 -9.59
CA LEU A 70 0.96 -1.87 -9.43
C LEU A 70 1.56 -2.57 -10.64
N LEU A 71 0.83 -3.52 -11.23
CA LEU A 71 1.36 -4.35 -12.30
C LEU A 71 1.33 -3.64 -13.66
N PRO A 72 0.22 -2.98 -14.07
CA PRO A 72 0.14 -2.39 -15.40
C PRO A 72 1.18 -1.30 -15.61
N GLY A 73 1.91 -1.37 -16.73
CA GLY A 73 3.01 -0.45 -17.03
C GLY A 73 4.37 -0.85 -16.47
N THR A 74 4.46 -1.92 -15.67
CA THR A 74 5.76 -2.50 -15.26
C THR A 74 6.36 -3.37 -16.36
N GLU A 75 7.69 -3.45 -16.40
CA GLU A 75 8.42 -4.33 -17.32
C GLU A 75 8.02 -5.81 -17.16
N VAL A 76 7.77 -6.23 -15.92
CA VAL A 76 7.37 -7.61 -15.62
C VAL A 76 6.00 -7.93 -16.22
N PHE A 77 5.04 -7.01 -16.09
CA PHE A 77 3.72 -7.19 -16.69
C PHE A 77 3.78 -7.20 -18.22
N ASN A 78 4.51 -6.26 -18.81
CA ASN A 78 4.67 -6.21 -20.27
C ASN A 78 5.39 -7.45 -20.81
N SER A 79 6.44 -7.93 -20.12
CA SER A 79 7.14 -9.16 -20.49
C SER A 79 6.24 -10.40 -20.41
N ALA A 80 5.32 -10.44 -19.44
CA ALA A 80 4.34 -11.52 -19.34
C ALA A 80 3.32 -11.49 -20.49
N LEU A 81 2.89 -10.30 -20.92
CA LEU A 81 2.04 -10.12 -22.10
C LEU A 81 2.77 -10.53 -23.38
N ASP A 82 4.03 -10.12 -23.55
CA ASP A 82 4.86 -10.50 -24.69
C ASP A 82 5.06 -12.02 -24.75
N ALA A 83 5.27 -12.67 -23.61
CA ALA A 83 5.35 -14.12 -23.53
C ALA A 83 4.04 -14.79 -24.00
N LEU A 84 2.87 -14.29 -23.55
CA LEU A 84 1.57 -14.78 -24.01
C LEU A 84 1.38 -14.59 -25.52
N TYR A 85 1.81 -13.44 -26.03
CA TYR A 85 1.75 -13.13 -27.45
C TYR A 85 2.62 -14.10 -28.28
N VAL A 86 3.87 -14.33 -27.87
CA VAL A 86 4.82 -15.24 -28.53
C VAL A 86 4.34 -16.70 -28.47
N LEU A 87 3.66 -17.10 -27.40
CA LEU A 87 3.06 -18.43 -27.26
C LEU A 87 1.79 -18.64 -28.10
N GLY A 88 1.37 -17.63 -28.87
CA GLY A 88 0.20 -17.71 -29.75
C GLY A 88 -1.12 -17.23 -29.12
N TYR A 89 -1.11 -16.80 -27.86
CA TYR A 89 -2.28 -16.26 -27.16
C TYR A 89 -2.47 -14.75 -27.40
N LYS A 90 -2.35 -14.32 -28.65
CA LYS A 90 -2.41 -12.89 -29.04
C LYS A 90 -3.68 -12.19 -28.53
N GLY A 91 -4.85 -12.78 -28.79
CA GLY A 91 -6.13 -12.17 -28.36
C GLY A 91 -6.26 -12.07 -26.83
N LEU A 92 -5.70 -13.01 -26.08
CA LEU A 92 -5.67 -12.96 -24.62
C LEU A 92 -4.73 -11.85 -24.13
N SER A 93 -3.55 -11.72 -24.74
CA SER A 93 -2.60 -10.64 -24.42
C SER A 93 -3.22 -9.26 -24.66
N GLU A 94 -3.86 -9.05 -25.81
CA GLU A 94 -4.55 -7.79 -26.15
C GLU A 94 -5.71 -7.51 -25.19
N TYR A 95 -6.49 -8.55 -24.85
CA TYR A 95 -7.58 -8.43 -23.88
C TYR A 95 -7.08 -8.02 -22.49
N ILE A 96 -6.04 -8.69 -21.96
CA ILE A 96 -5.46 -8.36 -20.65
C ILE A 96 -4.90 -6.93 -20.66
N TYR A 97 -4.19 -6.52 -21.72
CA TYR A 97 -3.69 -5.16 -21.84
C TYR A 97 -4.83 -4.12 -21.81
N SER A 98 -5.93 -4.38 -22.53
CA SER A 98 -7.09 -3.48 -22.55
C SER A 98 -7.86 -3.44 -21.23
N ALA A 99 -7.90 -4.56 -20.50
CA ALA A 99 -8.59 -4.69 -19.23
C ALA A 99 -7.80 -4.05 -18.07
N PHE A 100 -6.49 -3.89 -18.23
CA PHE A 100 -5.60 -3.33 -17.22
C PHE A 100 -4.79 -2.15 -17.78
N PRO A 101 -5.43 -1.00 -18.04
CA PRO A 101 -4.70 0.19 -18.45
C PRO A 101 -3.77 0.67 -17.31
N PRO A 102 -2.60 1.26 -17.63
CA PRO A 102 -1.74 1.89 -16.64
C PRO A 102 -2.51 2.95 -15.84
N ALA A 103 -2.54 2.78 -14.52
CA ALA A 103 -3.25 3.68 -13.62
C ALA A 103 -2.45 3.86 -12.34
N SER A 104 -2.27 5.12 -11.92
CA SER A 104 -1.63 5.42 -10.64
C SER A 104 -2.66 5.45 -9.51
N SER A 105 -2.30 4.88 -8.36
CA SER A 105 -3.13 4.85 -7.17
C SER A 105 -2.58 5.82 -6.12
N GLN A 106 -3.38 6.83 -5.75
CA GLN A 106 -3.09 7.69 -4.60
C GLN A 106 -3.36 6.99 -3.26
N SER A 107 -4.14 5.90 -3.26
CA SER A 107 -4.50 5.15 -2.06
C SER A 107 -3.37 4.27 -1.55
N LEU A 108 -2.54 3.72 -2.46
CA LEU A 108 -1.46 2.83 -2.07
C LEU A 108 -0.42 3.50 -1.16
N PRO A 109 0.13 4.70 -1.48
CA PRO A 109 1.07 5.37 -0.58
C PRO A 109 0.48 5.66 0.82
N ILE A 110 -0.82 5.95 0.90
CA ILE A 110 -1.52 6.15 2.18
C ILE A 110 -1.52 4.85 2.99
N VAL A 111 -1.83 3.71 2.36
CA VAL A 111 -1.82 2.40 3.02
C VAL A 111 -0.42 2.02 3.52
N VAL A 112 0.63 2.29 2.73
CA VAL A 112 2.03 2.11 3.15
C VAL A 112 2.36 2.98 4.36
N LEU A 113 1.96 4.26 4.33
CA LEU A 113 2.18 5.19 5.43
C LEU A 113 1.48 4.73 6.70
N LEU A 114 0.22 4.31 6.61
CA LEU A 114 -0.53 3.75 7.74
C LEU A 114 0.15 2.51 8.32
N PHE A 115 0.68 1.62 7.47
CA PHE A 115 1.45 0.47 7.93
C PHE A 115 2.71 0.91 8.70
N CYS A 116 3.53 1.81 8.13
CA CYS A 116 4.71 2.33 8.82
C CYS A 116 4.38 2.96 10.18
N LEU A 117 3.29 3.74 10.27
CA LEU A 117 2.83 4.31 11.54
C LEU A 117 2.43 3.26 12.56
N SER A 118 1.77 2.17 12.13
CA SER A 118 1.40 1.08 13.01
C SER A 118 2.62 0.35 13.60
N GLN A 119 3.68 0.17 12.82
CA GLN A 119 4.92 -0.47 13.29
C GLN A 119 5.67 0.44 14.27
N LEU A 120 5.73 1.74 13.97
CA LEU A 120 6.31 2.73 14.89
C LEU A 120 5.56 2.79 16.22
N SER A 121 4.23 2.61 16.21
CA SER A 121 3.42 2.57 17.44
C SER A 121 3.70 1.37 18.34
N GLU A 122 4.32 0.31 17.83
CA GLU A 122 4.72 -0.83 18.65
C GLU A 122 6.08 -0.64 19.32
N GLU A 123 6.98 0.15 18.70
CA GLU A 123 8.36 0.31 19.19
C GLU A 123 8.66 1.68 19.84
N ALA A 124 7.93 2.74 19.53
CA ALA A 124 8.38 4.11 19.81
C ALA A 124 7.66 4.80 20.99
N LYS A 125 8.36 5.75 21.63
CA LYS A 125 7.76 6.69 22.60
C LYS A 125 6.78 7.63 21.86
N PRO A 126 5.68 8.06 22.48
CA PRO A 126 4.60 8.82 21.80
C PRO A 126 5.05 10.11 21.10
N GLN A 127 6.13 10.75 21.56
CA GLN A 127 6.71 11.93 20.90
C GLN A 127 7.39 11.60 19.56
N GLN A 128 8.06 10.46 19.45
CA GLN A 128 8.68 10.01 18.19
C GLN A 128 7.62 9.59 17.17
N LEU A 129 6.50 9.05 17.66
CA LEU A 129 5.32 8.75 16.84
C LEU A 129 4.75 10.00 16.17
N ALA A 130 4.56 11.08 16.93
CA ALA A 130 4.02 12.33 16.42
C ALA A 130 4.94 12.96 15.36
N ILE A 131 6.26 12.90 15.58
CA ILE A 131 7.25 13.44 14.64
C ILE A 131 7.29 12.62 13.35
N ALA A 132 7.34 11.29 13.44
CA ALA A 132 7.33 10.43 12.26
C ALA A 132 6.02 10.58 11.46
N SER A 133 4.88 10.66 12.15
CA SER A 133 3.57 10.94 11.53
C SER A 133 3.57 12.28 10.80
N ALA A 134 4.08 13.33 11.43
CA ALA A 134 4.16 14.66 10.84
C ALA A 134 5.09 14.66 9.61
N ILE A 135 6.27 14.02 9.69
CA ILE A 135 7.22 13.95 8.58
C ILE A 135 6.63 13.17 7.40
N SER A 136 5.99 12.02 7.64
CA SER A 136 5.37 11.22 6.59
C SER A 136 4.18 11.96 5.95
N LEU A 137 3.38 12.68 6.74
CA LEU A 137 2.28 13.50 6.25
C LEU A 137 2.79 14.69 5.42
N ILE A 138 3.84 15.37 5.88
CA ILE A 138 4.50 16.47 5.15
C ILE A 138 5.09 15.94 3.84
N ALA A 139 5.74 14.78 3.84
CA ALA A 139 6.26 14.16 2.62
C ALA A 139 5.15 13.81 1.63
N PHE A 140 4.00 13.32 2.12
CA PHE A 140 2.82 13.02 1.29
C PHE A 140 2.13 14.27 0.74
N ILE A 141 2.03 15.36 1.52
CA ILE A 141 1.45 16.63 1.07
C ILE A 141 2.40 17.36 0.12
N ALA A 142 3.71 17.29 0.36
CA ALA A 142 4.73 17.88 -0.51
C ALA A 142 4.92 17.07 -1.81
N TYR A 143 4.56 15.79 -1.83
CA TYR A 143 4.68 14.89 -2.98
C TYR A 143 4.14 15.49 -4.30
N PRO A 144 2.88 15.93 -4.41
CA PRO A 144 2.37 16.52 -5.65
C PRO A 144 3.11 17.80 -6.05
N HIS A 145 3.68 18.55 -5.09
CA HIS A 145 4.39 19.80 -5.36
C HIS A 145 5.86 19.60 -5.74
N VAL A 146 6.48 18.49 -5.32
CA VAL A 146 7.88 18.16 -5.62
C VAL A 146 8.00 17.25 -6.85
N VAL A 147 7.06 16.33 -7.07
CA VAL A 147 7.11 15.37 -8.19
C VAL A 147 6.73 15.99 -9.53
N VAL A 148 5.83 16.99 -9.55
CA VAL A 148 5.54 17.78 -10.76
C VAL A 148 6.78 18.52 -11.27
N ALA A 149 7.76 18.80 -10.40
CA ALA A 149 9.02 19.43 -10.79
C ALA A 149 10.11 18.45 -11.27
N LEU A 150 9.95 17.13 -11.06
CA LEU A 150 11.03 16.15 -11.23
C LEU A 150 10.72 14.96 -12.17
N ASN A 151 9.49 14.82 -12.69
CA ASN A 151 9.13 13.75 -13.66
C ASN A 151 9.56 12.32 -13.23
N ALA A 152 9.55 12.02 -11.93
CA ALA A 152 9.99 10.75 -11.39
C ALA A 152 8.87 10.12 -10.54
N GLU A 153 8.00 9.33 -11.18
CA GLU A 153 6.73 8.89 -10.57
C GLU A 153 6.87 7.81 -9.49
N PHE A 154 8.01 7.12 -9.35
CA PHE A 154 8.13 5.98 -8.43
C PHE A 154 9.34 6.00 -7.49
N VAL A 155 10.46 6.62 -7.88
CA VAL A 155 11.71 6.56 -7.11
C VAL A 155 11.64 7.40 -5.82
N VAL A 156 10.85 8.49 -5.84
CA VAL A 156 10.83 9.47 -4.75
C VAL A 156 9.94 9.05 -3.58
N ALA A 157 8.85 8.32 -3.82
CA ALA A 157 8.04 7.75 -2.72
C ALA A 157 8.81 6.69 -1.94
N MET A 158 9.57 5.82 -2.64
CA MET A 158 10.51 4.89 -2.02
C MET A 158 11.67 5.63 -1.31
N ALA A 159 12.17 6.73 -1.88
CA ALA A 159 13.17 7.56 -1.22
C ALA A 159 12.62 8.29 0.02
N ALA A 160 11.38 8.75 0.02
CA ALA A 160 10.74 9.40 1.17
C ALA A 160 10.47 8.41 2.30
N VAL A 161 10.01 7.19 1.96
CA VAL A 161 9.90 6.08 2.92
C VAL A 161 11.29 5.66 3.42
N GLY A 162 12.30 5.64 2.55
CA GLY A 162 13.69 5.38 2.91
C GLY A 162 14.30 6.45 3.82
N ILE A 163 14.06 7.73 3.55
CA ILE A 163 14.51 8.86 4.38
C ILE A 163 13.79 8.84 5.73
N ALA A 164 12.49 8.54 5.75
CA ALA A 164 11.74 8.36 7.00
C ALA A 164 12.32 7.19 7.82
N ALA A 165 12.64 6.06 7.18
CA ALA A 165 13.28 4.93 7.84
C ALA A 165 14.69 5.25 8.36
N ILE A 166 15.50 6.00 7.59
CA ILE A 166 16.84 6.45 7.99
C ILE A 166 16.77 7.44 9.15
N ALA A 167 15.83 8.39 9.11
CA ALA A 167 15.62 9.34 10.20
C ALA A 167 15.23 8.60 11.49
N VAL A 168 14.29 7.66 11.41
CA VAL A 168 13.91 6.81 12.54
C VAL A 168 15.11 6.01 13.09
N TYR A 169 15.95 5.46 12.20
CA TYR A 169 17.13 4.70 12.60
C TYR A 169 18.19 5.58 13.28
N ALA A 170 18.44 6.79 12.77
CA ALA A 170 19.39 7.75 13.35
C ALA A 170 18.96 8.21 14.76
N PHE A 171 17.65 8.34 15.01
CA PHE A 171 17.10 8.67 16.33
C PHE A 171 17.05 7.49 17.31
N LYS A 172 17.21 6.24 16.84
CA LYS A 172 17.33 5.05 17.69
C LYS A 172 18.78 4.79 18.14
N ALA A 173 19.75 5.35 17.42
CA ALA A 173 21.19 5.23 17.70
C ALA A 173 21.75 6.38 18.58
N SER A 174 20.91 7.34 18.98
CA SER A 174 21.23 8.45 19.89
C SER A 174 20.51 8.27 21.23
#